data_AF-W6XTI0-F1
#
_entry.id   AF-W6XTI0-F1
#
_cell.length_a   1.000
_cell.length_b   1.000
_cell.length_c   1.000
_cell.angle_alpha   90.00
_cell.angle_beta   90.00
_cell.angle_gamma   90.00
#
_symmetry.space_group_name_H-M   'P 1'
#
loop_
_entity.id
_entity.type
_entity.pdbx_description
1 polymer ?
#
loop_
_entity_poly.entity_id
_entity_poly.type
_entity_poly.pdbx_seq_one_letter_code
_entity_poly.pdbx_strand_id
1 'polypeptide(L)' 'PSPTQGGMVAGCRRFYFVQPGDGCWAIANSAGIALNDFYKWNPGAGSDCSNLWLDTWYCIGI' A
#
# COMPACT_ATOMS: atom_id res chain seq x y z
N PRO A 1 -12.07 0.11 3.01
CA PRO A 1 -11.68 -0.03 4.44
C PRO A 1 -11.40 1.37 5.02
N SER A 2 -11.27 1.48 6.34
CA SER A 2 -10.90 2.74 7.02
C SER A 2 -9.97 2.42 8.20
N PRO A 3 -8.91 3.22 8.45
CA PRO A 3 -8.47 4.38 7.66
C PRO A 3 -7.68 3.95 6.41
N THR A 4 -7.73 4.78 5.37
CA THR A 4 -6.88 4.66 4.17
C THR A 4 -6.12 5.96 3.99
N GLN A 5 -4.90 5.89 3.48
CA GLN A 5 -4.14 7.10 3.17
C GLN A 5 -4.76 7.84 1.98
N GLY A 6 -4.66 9.17 2.00
CA GLY A 6 -5.05 10.00 0.87
C GLY A 6 -4.27 9.64 -0.40
N GLY A 7 -4.96 9.64 -1.55
CA GLY A 7 -4.36 9.32 -2.84
C GLY A 7 -4.41 7.86 -3.24
N MET A 8 -4.86 6.93 -2.38
CA MET A 8 -5.11 5.54 -2.76
C MET A 8 -6.06 5.46 -3.96
N VAL A 9 -5.74 4.59 -4.92
CA VAL A 9 -6.49 4.42 -6.17
C VAL A 9 -7.95 4.00 -5.94
N ALA A 10 -8.83 4.45 -6.82
CA ALA A 10 -10.20 3.95 -6.85
C ALA A 10 -10.27 2.51 -7.39
N GLY A 11 -11.27 1.74 -6.94
CA GLY A 11 -11.50 0.38 -7.46
C GLY A 11 -10.63 -0.71 -6.84
N CYS A 12 -9.87 -0.41 -5.80
CA CYS A 12 -9.11 -1.43 -5.08
C CYS A 12 -10.02 -2.54 -4.53
N ARG A 13 -9.67 -3.81 -4.78
CA ARG A 13 -10.41 -5.00 -4.37
C ARG A 13 -9.70 -5.81 -3.28
N ARG A 14 -8.38 -5.65 -3.14
CA ARG A 14 -7.57 -6.32 -2.12
C ARG A 14 -6.78 -5.31 -1.32
N PHE A 15 -6.80 -5.46 0.01
CA PHE A 15 -6.17 -4.52 0.92
C PHE A 15 -5.21 -5.22 1.87
N TYR A 16 -4.17 -4.52 2.27
CA TYR A 16 -3.23 -4.92 3.30
C TYR A 16 -3.20 -3.88 4.41
N PHE A 17 -3.17 -4.32 5.67
CA PHE A 17 -3.10 -3.46 6.85
C PHE A 17 -1.68 -3.44 7.38
N VAL A 18 -1.04 -2.27 7.32
CA VAL A 18 0.38 -2.10 7.62
C VAL A 18 0.68 -2.42 9.08
N GLN A 19 1.66 -3.29 9.30
CA GLN A 19 2.19 -3.65 10.62
C GLN A 19 3.49 -2.90 10.93
N PRO A 20 3.85 -2.73 12.22
CA PRO A 20 5.15 -2.21 12.60
C PRO A 20 6.30 -3.02 11.98
N GLY A 21 7.22 -2.33 11.31
CA GLY A 21 8.37 -2.96 10.64
C GLY A 21 8.15 -3.34 9.18
N ASP A 22 6.94 -3.14 8.66
CA ASP A 22 6.67 -3.34 7.23
C ASP A 22 7.37 -2.30 6.35
N GLY A 23 7.61 -2.70 5.11
CA GLY A 23 8.02 -1.82 4.02
C GLY A 23 7.31 -2.22 2.74
N CYS A 24 7.17 -1.26 1.81
CA CYS A 24 6.38 -1.43 0.58
C CYS A 24 6.87 -2.61 -0.25
N TRP A 25 8.19 -2.87 -0.29
CA TRP A 25 8.74 -4.04 -0.97
C TRP A 25 8.26 -5.35 -0.34
N ALA A 26 8.30 -5.47 0.99
CA ALA A 26 7.87 -6.67 1.70
C ALA A 26 6.36 -6.91 1.53
N ILE A 27 5.55 -5.86 1.59
CA ILE A 27 4.09 -5.92 1.35
C ILE A 27 3.81 -6.35 -0.10
N ALA A 28 4.47 -5.71 -1.08
CA ALA A 28 4.28 -6.05 -2.49
C ALA A 28 4.70 -7.51 -2.77
N ASN A 29 5.84 -7.93 -2.23
CA ASN A 29 6.35 -9.29 -2.39
C ASN A 29 5.42 -10.33 -1.74
N SER A 30 4.89 -10.07 -0.54
CA SER A 30 3.94 -10.99 0.12
C SER A 30 2.59 -11.05 -0.58
N ALA A 31 2.15 -9.94 -1.17
CA ALA A 31 0.92 -9.87 -1.96
C ALA A 31 1.05 -10.45 -3.37
N GLY A 32 2.27 -10.72 -3.84
CA GLY A 32 2.58 -11.24 -5.17
C GLY A 32 2.39 -10.19 -6.28
N ILE A 33 2.64 -8.91 -5.98
CA ILE A 33 2.49 -7.79 -6.92
C ILE A 33 3.83 -7.10 -7.19
N ALA A 34 3.94 -6.41 -8.32
CA ALA A 34 5.10 -5.57 -8.56
C ALA A 34 5.10 -4.38 -7.57
N LEU A 35 6.27 -4.05 -7.03
CA LEU A 35 6.43 -2.87 -6.15
C LEU A 35 5.96 -1.58 -6.83
N ASN A 36 6.21 -1.46 -8.14
CA ASN A 36 5.75 -0.30 -8.91
C ASN A 36 4.21 -0.20 -8.96
N ASP A 37 3.50 -1.33 -8.96
CA ASP A 37 2.04 -1.31 -8.92
C ASP A 37 1.53 -0.91 -7.53
N PHE A 38 2.20 -1.36 -6.46
CA PHE A 38 1.91 -0.85 -5.11
C PHE A 38 2.02 0.67 -5.03
N TYR A 39 3.10 1.26 -5.58
CA TYR A 39 3.27 2.72 -5.60
C TYR A 39 2.22 3.43 -6.45
N LYS A 40 1.87 2.89 -7.63
CA LYS A 40 0.81 3.45 -8.47
C LYS A 40 -0.55 3.43 -7.78
N TRP A 41 -0.85 2.37 -7.03
CA TRP A 41 -2.12 2.24 -6.33
C TRP A 41 -2.16 3.01 -5.01
N ASN A 42 -1.00 3.33 -4.46
CA ASN A 42 -0.87 4.07 -3.21
C ASN A 42 0.16 5.22 -3.32
N PRO A 43 -0.10 6.25 -4.15
CA PRO A 43 0.78 7.41 -4.29
C PRO A 43 1.13 8.10 -2.96
N GLY A 44 0.22 8.07 -1.98
CA GLY A 44 0.46 8.63 -0.64
C GLY A 44 1.65 7.99 0.10
N ALA A 45 1.99 6.74 -0.20
CA ALA A 45 3.12 6.04 0.44
C ALA A 45 4.48 6.65 0.04
N GLY A 46 4.50 7.46 -1.02
CA GLY A 46 5.72 7.93 -1.66
C GLY A 46 6.35 6.85 -2.56
N SER A 47 7.14 7.28 -3.55
CA SER A 47 7.85 6.37 -4.46
C SER A 47 9.04 5.65 -3.80
N ASP A 48 9.41 6.07 -2.60
CA ASP A 48 10.48 5.51 -1.75
C ASP A 48 9.93 4.85 -0.48
N CYS A 49 8.60 4.72 -0.36
CA CYS A 49 7.92 4.20 0.83
C CYS A 49 8.09 5.04 2.11
N SER A 50 8.62 6.26 2.03
CA SER A 50 8.89 7.11 3.19
C SER A 50 7.63 7.54 3.95
N ASN A 51 6.47 7.49 3.30
CA ASN A 51 5.18 7.90 3.86
C ASN A 51 4.25 6.71 4.09
N LEU A 52 4.77 5.49 4.27
CA LEU A 52 3.97 4.33 4.67
C LEU A 52 3.51 4.47 6.12
N TRP A 53 2.23 4.82 6.30
CA TRP A 53 1.64 4.96 7.64
C TRP A 53 1.26 3.60 8.24
N LEU A 54 1.61 3.42 9.52
CA LEU A 54 1.14 2.31 10.33
C LEU A 54 -0.38 2.39 10.54
N ASP A 55 -0.98 1.26 10.93
CA ASP A 55 -2.40 1.13 11.24
C ASP A 55 -3.34 1.66 10.14
N THR A 56 -2.88 1.56 8.89
CA THR A 56 -3.55 2.12 7.71
C THR A 56 -3.66 1.05 6.62
N TRP A 57 -4.77 1.07 5.89
CA TRP A 57 -5.02 0.15 4.78
C TRP A 57 -4.45 0.69 3.46
N TYR A 58 -3.74 -0.19 2.74
CA TYR A 58 -3.16 0.07 1.43
C TYR A 58 -3.69 -0.92 0.41
N CYS A 59 -3.79 -0.47 -0.84
CA CYS A 59 -4.23 -1.28 -1.95
C CYS A 59 -3.13 -2.24 -2.41
N ILE A 60 -3.48 -3.52 -2.54
CA ILE A 60 -2.59 -4.57 -3.08
C ILE A 60 -3.25 -5.34 -4.24
N GLY A 61 -4.34 -4.82 -4.81
CA GLY A 61 -4.94 -5.38 -6.02
C GLY A 61 -6.25 -4.69 -6.41
N ILE A 62 -6.42 -4.46 -7.72
CA ILE A 62 -7.63 -3.98 -8.39
C ILE A 62 -8.35 -5.18 -9.03
#